data_AF-A0A653RE49-F1
#
_entry.id   AF-A0A653RE49-F1
#
_cell.length_a   1.000
_cell.length_b   1.000
_cell.length_c   1.000
_cell.angle_alpha   90.00
_cell.angle_beta   90.00
_cell.angle_gamma   90.00
#
_symmetry.space_group_name_H-M   'P 1'
#
loop_
_entity.id
_entity.type
_entity.pdbx_description
1 polymer ?
#
loop_
_entity_poly.entity_id
_entity_poly.type
_entity_poly.pdbx_seq_one_letter_code
_entity_poly.pdbx_strand_id
1 'polypeptide(L)'
;MGSATVLVGENGSGKSTIVEAIASAYGLSAEGGSTGAEHSTRRSESALDEQLHLIRNPGASRRGYFLRAETMHGFFTYLETNPRTSRPDLPFHEMSHGESFLDLVRDRFRGPGLWVMDEPESALSFTGCLGLLSVLLDRLANGDSQLLLATHSPLLASLPGARVLEVGPWGLRAVPWENLELVHHWRRFLEDPRRYHRHL
;
A
#
# COMPACT_ATOMS: atom_id res chain seq x y z
N MET A 1 -9.21 -12.58 12.11
CA MET A 1 -8.88 -11.51 11.15
C MET A 1 -7.39 -11.50 10.94
N GLY A 2 -6.94 -11.37 9.69
CA GLY A 2 -5.53 -11.16 9.37
C GLY A 2 -5.06 -9.85 9.98
N SER A 3 -3.77 -9.74 10.32
CA SER A 3 -3.25 -8.52 10.95
C SER A 3 -2.99 -7.45 9.89
N ALA A 4 -3.67 -6.31 9.99
CA ALA A 4 -3.41 -5.13 9.19
C ALA A 4 -2.73 -4.04 10.02
N THR A 5 -1.66 -3.46 9.49
CA THR A 5 -0.99 -2.27 10.02
C THR A 5 -1.00 -1.18 8.97
N VAL A 6 -1.47 0.01 9.35
CA VAL A 6 -1.48 1.19 8.48
C VAL A 6 -0.49 2.21 9.02
N LEU A 7 0.42 2.69 8.18
CA LEU A 7 1.31 3.82 8.45
C LEU A 7 0.70 5.09 7.85
N VAL A 8 0.56 6.12 8.68
CA VAL A 8 0.10 7.47 8.29
C VAL A 8 1.09 8.52 8.77
N GLY A 9 1.13 9.68 8.14
CA GLY A 9 2.08 10.75 8.51
C GLY A 9 2.41 11.64 7.33
N GLU A 10 3.04 12.79 7.57
CA GLU A 10 3.34 13.79 6.54
C GLU A 10 4.28 13.27 5.44
N ASN A 11 4.30 13.97 4.29
CA ASN A 11 5.24 13.66 3.21
C ASN A 11 6.67 13.81 3.74
N GLY A 12 7.53 12.84 3.45
CA GLY A 12 8.90 12.83 3.98
C GLY A 12 9.05 12.39 5.44
N SER A 13 7.98 11.92 6.11
CA SER A 13 8.10 11.39 7.48
C SER A 13 8.80 10.03 7.61
N GLY A 14 9.16 9.41 6.47
CA GLY A 14 9.86 8.11 6.43
C GLY A 14 8.96 6.88 6.28
N LYS A 15 7.66 7.04 5.99
CA LYS A 15 6.72 5.91 5.74
C LYS A 15 7.24 4.97 4.67
N SER A 16 7.53 5.50 3.48
CA SER A 16 8.01 4.70 2.35
C SER A 16 9.32 3.99 2.69
N THR A 17 10.23 4.65 3.39
CA THR A 17 11.49 4.02 3.86
C THR A 17 11.24 2.84 4.79
N ILE A 18 10.27 2.94 5.71
CA ILE A 18 9.88 1.82 6.59
C ILE A 18 9.27 0.69 5.77
N VAL A 19 8.38 1.02 4.83
CA VAL A 19 7.71 0.04 3.97
C VAL A 19 8.71 -0.70 3.08
N GLU A 20 9.61 0.02 2.42
CA GLU A 20 10.70 -0.53 1.60
C GLU A 20 11.62 -1.44 2.42
N ALA A 21 12.03 -1.01 3.61
CA ALA A 21 12.91 -1.80 4.47
C ALA A 21 12.23 -3.11 4.90
N ILE A 22 10.94 -3.09 5.25
CA ILE A 22 10.17 -4.30 5.58
C ILE A 22 9.98 -5.20 4.35
N ALA A 23 9.70 -4.62 3.18
CA ALA A 23 9.54 -5.37 1.94
C ALA A 23 10.86 -6.07 1.53
N SER A 24 11.98 -5.35 1.59
CA SER A 24 13.33 -5.87 1.33
C SER A 24 13.69 -6.99 2.32
N ALA A 25 13.51 -6.76 3.63
CA ALA A 25 13.76 -7.78 4.66
C ALA A 25 12.88 -9.03 4.50
N TYR A 26 11.70 -8.89 3.87
CA TYR A 26 10.84 -10.03 3.53
C TYR A 26 11.28 -10.78 2.25
N GLY A 27 12.11 -10.18 1.40
CA GLY A 27 12.53 -10.70 0.10
C GLY A 27 11.57 -10.35 -1.05
N LEU A 28 10.87 -9.21 -0.95
CA LEU A 28 10.07 -8.63 -2.03
C LEU A 28 10.95 -7.70 -2.87
N SER A 29 10.73 -7.65 -4.18
CA SER A 29 11.46 -6.73 -5.06
C SER A 29 11.01 -5.29 -4.80
N ALA A 30 11.98 -4.38 -4.62
CA ALA A 30 11.73 -2.96 -4.35
C ALA A 30 11.00 -2.23 -5.50
N GLU A 31 11.16 -2.71 -6.75
CA GLU A 31 10.48 -2.16 -7.94
C GLU A 31 8.99 -2.57 -8.03
N GLY A 32 8.48 -3.32 -7.05
CA GLY A 32 7.14 -3.91 -7.06
C GLY A 32 7.13 -5.27 -7.77
N GLY A 33 6.32 -6.20 -7.24
CA GLY A 33 6.28 -7.58 -7.74
C GLY A 33 6.13 -8.65 -6.66
N SER A 34 6.01 -9.91 -7.11
CA SER A 34 6.01 -11.09 -6.25
C SER A 34 7.42 -11.55 -5.91
N THR A 35 7.60 -12.28 -4.80
CA THR A 35 8.87 -12.95 -4.44
C THR A 35 9.56 -13.60 -5.65
N GLY A 36 10.80 -13.19 -5.95
CA GLY A 36 11.62 -13.76 -7.02
C GLY A 36 11.79 -12.91 -8.29
N ALA A 37 11.30 -11.67 -8.34
CA ALA A 37 11.60 -10.75 -9.44
C ALA A 37 12.97 -10.06 -9.23
N GLU A 38 14.02 -10.55 -9.89
CA GLU A 38 15.32 -9.87 -9.94
C GLU A 38 15.31 -8.81 -11.04
N HIS A 39 14.93 -7.57 -10.73
CA HIS A 39 15.25 -6.42 -11.58
C HIS A 39 15.99 -5.40 -10.71
N SER A 40 17.28 -5.21 -10.98
CA SER A 40 18.12 -4.24 -10.29
C SER A 40 18.39 -3.07 -11.22
N THR A 41 17.69 -1.95 -11.04
CA THR A 41 18.14 -0.67 -11.60
C THR A 41 18.43 0.35 -10.49
N ARG A 42 19.74 0.49 -10.19
CA ARG A 42 20.39 1.45 -9.26
C ARG A 42 19.99 1.37 -7.77
N ARG A 43 20.98 1.09 -6.92
CA ARG A 43 20.91 1.21 -5.46
C ARG A 43 20.60 2.67 -5.04
N SER A 44 19.34 2.95 -4.73
CA SER A 44 18.91 4.06 -3.86
C SER A 44 18.39 3.57 -2.50
N GLU A 45 18.57 2.29 -2.19
CA GLU A 45 18.03 1.65 -0.98
C GLU A 45 18.76 2.16 0.28
N SER A 46 17.97 2.49 1.31
CA SER A 46 18.44 2.87 2.65
C SER A 46 18.89 1.62 3.42
N ALA A 47 20.02 1.70 4.13
CA ALA A 47 20.61 0.62 4.95
C ALA A 47 19.78 0.22 6.21
N LEU A 48 18.48 0.53 6.23
CA LEU A 48 17.57 0.19 7.32
C LEU A 48 17.08 -1.26 7.23
N ASP A 49 17.08 -1.86 6.03
CA ASP A 49 16.75 -3.27 5.82
C ASP A 49 17.73 -4.21 6.53
N GLU A 50 19.02 -3.87 6.54
CA GLU A 50 20.08 -4.61 7.25
C GLU A 50 19.91 -4.62 8.78
N GLN A 51 19.12 -3.69 9.32
CA GLN A 51 18.87 -3.55 10.76
C GLN A 51 17.53 -4.15 11.21
N LEU A 52 16.72 -4.66 10.27
CA LEU A 52 15.41 -5.24 10.57
C LEU A 52 15.50 -6.75 10.82
N HIS A 53 15.09 -7.18 12.01
CA HIS A 53 14.90 -8.59 12.32
C HIS A 53 13.45 -9.01 12.05
N LEU A 54 13.24 -9.71 10.94
CA LEU A 54 11.93 -10.25 10.59
C LEU A 54 11.66 -11.56 11.34
N ILE A 55 10.74 -11.55 12.29
CA ILE A 55 10.31 -12.77 13.00
C ILE A 55 9.22 -13.46 12.19
N ARG A 56 9.48 -14.70 11.75
CA ARG A 56 8.50 -15.55 11.05
C ARG A 56 8.07 -16.69 11.96
N ASN A 57 6.76 -16.89 12.09
CA ASN A 57 6.24 -18.08 12.75
C ASN A 57 6.46 -19.32 11.87
N PRO A 58 6.74 -20.50 12.44
CA PRO A 58 6.79 -21.75 11.71
C PRO A 58 5.49 -21.96 10.91
N GLY A 59 5.61 -22.20 9.59
CA GLY A 59 4.46 -22.38 8.70
C GLY A 59 3.91 -21.08 8.06
N ALA A 60 4.50 -19.92 8.34
CA ALA A 60 4.14 -18.68 7.66
C ALA A 60 4.40 -18.78 6.14
N SER A 61 3.45 -18.29 5.34
CA SER A 61 3.59 -18.23 3.88
C SER A 61 4.86 -17.46 3.50
N ARG A 62 5.62 -17.97 2.52
CA ARG A 62 6.75 -17.25 1.93
C ARG A 62 6.31 -16.27 0.84
N ARG A 63 5.03 -16.28 0.47
CA ARG A 63 4.50 -15.43 -0.58
C ARG A 63 4.27 -14.03 -0.03
N GLY A 64 4.50 -13.04 -0.88
CA GLY A 64 4.12 -11.67 -0.61
C GLY A 64 4.18 -10.86 -1.88
N TYR A 65 3.63 -9.66 -1.80
CA TYR A 65 3.56 -8.74 -2.92
C TYR A 65 3.77 -7.31 -2.42
N PHE A 66 4.64 -6.57 -3.10
CA PHE A 66 4.87 -5.15 -2.83
C PHE A 66 4.34 -4.33 -4.00
N LEU A 67 3.53 -3.32 -3.69
CA LEU A 67 2.90 -2.43 -4.64
C LEU A 67 3.21 -0.98 -4.29
N ARG A 68 3.80 -0.23 -5.24
CA ARG A 68 4.03 1.22 -5.11
C ARG A 68 3.28 1.93 -6.22
N ALA A 69 2.68 3.08 -5.91
CA ALA A 69 1.97 3.85 -6.93
C ALA A 69 2.89 4.34 -8.07
N GLU A 70 4.15 4.69 -7.78
CA GLU A 70 5.10 5.18 -8.79
C GLU A 70 5.54 4.10 -9.79
N THR A 71 5.62 2.84 -9.36
CA THR A 71 6.01 1.72 -10.25
C THR A 71 4.83 1.22 -11.08
N MET A 72 3.60 1.66 -10.80
CA MET A 72 2.39 1.26 -11.52
C MET A 72 2.46 1.57 -13.02
N HIS A 73 2.98 2.74 -13.41
CA HIS A 73 2.99 3.12 -14.83
C HIS A 73 3.92 2.21 -15.64
N GLY A 74 5.14 1.97 -15.13
CA GLY A 74 6.07 1.01 -15.73
C GLY A 74 5.56 -0.44 -15.65
N PHE A 75 4.81 -0.77 -14.60
CA PHE A 75 4.26 -2.11 -14.41
C PHE A 75 3.06 -2.42 -15.31
N PHE A 76 2.18 -1.46 -15.58
CA PHE A 76 1.12 -1.61 -16.59
C PHE A 76 1.74 -1.81 -17.98
N THR A 77 2.76 -1.01 -18.33
CA THR A 77 3.52 -1.22 -19.57
C THR A 77 4.16 -2.61 -19.62
N TYR A 78 4.76 -3.08 -18.52
CA TYR A 78 5.33 -4.44 -18.44
C TYR A 78 4.29 -5.54 -18.64
N LEU A 79 3.09 -5.40 -18.08
CA LEU A 79 2.02 -6.39 -18.24
C LEU A 79 1.50 -6.49 -19.67
N GLU A 80 1.46 -5.38 -20.40
CA GLU A 80 1.10 -5.37 -21.82
C GLU A 80 2.17 -6.00 -22.70
N THR A 81 3.44 -5.80 -22.37
CA THR A 81 4.55 -6.41 -23.11
C THR A 81 4.77 -7.87 -22.74
N ASN A 82 4.23 -8.33 -21.60
CA ASN A 82 4.38 -9.69 -21.08
C ASN A 82 3.02 -10.33 -20.71
N PRO A 83 2.10 -10.51 -21.67
CA PRO A 83 0.77 -11.04 -21.44
C PRO A 83 0.81 -12.49 -20.92
N ARG A 84 -0.16 -12.87 -20.06
CA ARG A 84 -0.26 -14.24 -19.56
C ARG A 84 -0.98 -15.10 -20.58
N THR A 85 -0.37 -16.22 -20.99
CA THR A 85 -0.90 -17.19 -21.97
C THR A 85 -2.22 -17.89 -21.58
N SER A 86 -2.80 -17.63 -20.40
CA SER A 86 -3.89 -18.44 -19.83
C SER A 86 -5.24 -17.72 -19.64
N ARG A 87 -5.33 -16.41 -19.88
CA ARG A 87 -6.60 -15.64 -19.84
C ARG A 87 -6.56 -14.55 -20.91
N PRO A 88 -7.69 -14.24 -21.58
CA PRO A 88 -7.73 -13.13 -22.51
C PRO A 88 -7.43 -11.83 -21.76
N ASP A 89 -6.48 -11.06 -22.30
CA ASP A 89 -5.99 -9.81 -21.73
C ASP A 89 -7.16 -8.82 -21.63
N LEU A 90 -7.36 -8.27 -20.43
CA LEU A 90 -8.26 -7.14 -20.23
C LEU A 90 -7.66 -5.93 -20.96
N PRO A 91 -8.43 -5.12 -21.71
CA PRO A 91 -7.91 -3.92 -22.36
C PRO A 91 -7.58 -2.85 -21.30
N PHE A 92 -6.36 -2.91 -20.76
CA PHE A 92 -5.93 -2.09 -19.62
C PHE A 92 -5.83 -0.58 -19.95
N HIS A 93 -5.75 -0.18 -21.22
CA HIS A 93 -5.83 1.24 -21.65
C HIS A 93 -7.24 1.74 -21.94
N GLU A 94 -8.24 0.85 -22.11
CA GLU A 94 -9.64 1.27 -22.31
C GLU A 94 -10.40 1.40 -20.98
N MET A 95 -9.86 0.80 -19.91
CA MET A 95 -10.33 0.96 -18.54
C MET A 95 -9.75 2.22 -17.90
N SER A 96 -10.48 2.84 -16.97
CA SER A 96 -9.91 3.92 -16.17
C SER A 96 -8.73 3.39 -15.33
N HIS A 97 -7.65 4.16 -15.15
CA HIS A 97 -6.46 3.75 -14.39
C HIS A 97 -6.77 3.11 -13.02
N GLY A 98 -7.89 3.51 -12.39
CA GLY A 98 -8.35 2.95 -11.12
C GLY A 98 -9.00 1.56 -11.22
N GLU A 99 -9.71 1.23 -12.30
CA GLU A 99 -10.31 -0.10 -12.47
C GLU A 99 -9.24 -1.16 -12.79
N SER A 100 -8.31 -0.83 -13.69
CA SER A 100 -7.16 -1.66 -14.00
C SER A 100 -6.30 -1.97 -12.77
N PHE A 101 -6.17 -1.00 -11.85
CA PHE A 101 -5.50 -1.20 -10.58
C PHE A 101 -6.23 -2.23 -9.69
N LEU A 102 -7.55 -2.09 -9.53
CA LEU A 102 -8.31 -2.99 -8.66
C LEU A 102 -8.30 -4.43 -9.18
N ASP A 103 -8.41 -4.61 -10.49
CA ASP A 103 -8.34 -5.92 -11.12
C ASP A 103 -6.94 -6.54 -11.01
N LEU A 104 -5.89 -5.71 -11.09
CA LEU A 104 -4.53 -6.16 -10.81
C LEU A 104 -4.38 -6.64 -9.37
N VAL A 105 -4.84 -5.84 -8.40
CA VAL A 105 -4.79 -6.22 -6.97
C VAL A 105 -5.55 -7.54 -6.77
N ARG A 106 -6.73 -7.71 -7.36
CA ARG A 106 -7.51 -8.95 -7.30
C ARG A 106 -6.82 -10.16 -7.95
N ASP A 107 -6.09 -9.97 -9.06
CA ASP A 107 -5.39 -11.07 -9.73
C ASP A 107 -4.10 -11.49 -9.02
N ARG A 108 -3.31 -10.51 -8.55
CA ARG A 108 -1.98 -10.75 -7.99
C ARG A 108 -2.00 -11.10 -6.52
N PHE A 109 -2.91 -10.51 -5.75
CA PHE A 109 -3.00 -10.71 -4.32
C PHE A 109 -3.86 -11.95 -4.03
N ARG A 110 -3.40 -13.10 -4.52
CA ARG A 110 -4.06 -14.41 -4.36
C ARG A 110 -3.37 -15.27 -3.32
N GLY A 111 -4.19 -15.72 -2.37
CA GLY A 111 -3.78 -16.64 -1.31
C GLY A 111 -3.04 -15.96 -0.16
N PRO A 112 -2.62 -16.75 0.83
CA PRO A 112 -2.01 -16.26 2.06
C PRO A 112 -0.63 -15.65 1.84
N GLY A 113 -0.33 -14.54 2.51
CA GLY A 113 0.97 -13.88 2.44
C GLY A 113 1.02 -12.49 3.07
N LEU A 114 2.20 -11.85 2.96
CA LEU A 114 2.41 -10.45 3.34
C LEU A 114 2.14 -9.53 2.15
N TRP A 115 1.24 -8.58 2.34
CA TRP A 115 0.84 -7.61 1.33
C TRP A 115 1.34 -6.25 1.76
N VAL A 116 2.13 -5.63 0.90
CA VAL A 116 2.78 -4.36 1.19
C VAL A 116 2.34 -3.34 0.15
N MET A 117 1.85 -2.19 0.59
CA MET A 117 1.36 -1.12 -0.28
C MET A 117 1.94 0.23 0.18
N ASP A 118 2.52 0.98 -0.75
CA ASP A 118 3.04 2.34 -0.54
C ASP A 118 2.26 3.34 -1.40
N GLU A 119 1.49 4.20 -0.72
CA GLU A 119 0.69 5.29 -1.29
C GLU A 119 -0.20 4.87 -2.48
N PRO A 120 -0.95 3.75 -2.41
CA PRO A 120 -1.74 3.27 -3.56
C PRO A 120 -2.83 4.24 -4.01
N GLU A 121 -3.28 5.16 -3.13
CA GLU A 121 -4.25 6.20 -3.47
C GLU A 121 -3.78 7.17 -4.55
N SER A 122 -2.46 7.32 -4.76
CA SER A 122 -1.91 8.26 -5.75
C SER A 122 -2.32 7.90 -7.18
N ALA A 123 -2.72 6.64 -7.43
CA ALA A 123 -3.25 6.16 -8.70
C ALA A 123 -4.79 6.01 -8.72
N LEU A 124 -5.49 6.37 -7.64
CA LEU A 124 -6.90 6.07 -7.43
C LEU A 124 -7.76 7.32 -7.23
N SER A 125 -8.97 7.28 -7.78
CA SER A 125 -10.03 8.19 -7.36
C SER A 125 -10.55 7.82 -5.96
N PHE A 126 -11.42 8.67 -5.39
CA PHE A 126 -12.12 8.36 -4.14
C PHE A 126 -12.85 7.00 -4.22
N THR A 127 -13.60 6.76 -5.31
CA THR A 127 -14.28 5.49 -5.56
C THR A 127 -13.30 4.34 -5.74
N GLY A 128 -12.16 4.58 -6.39
CA GLY A 128 -11.08 3.60 -6.50
C GLY A 128 -10.52 3.18 -5.13
N CYS A 129 -10.31 4.14 -4.22
CA CYS A 129 -9.87 3.85 -2.86
C CYS A 129 -10.92 3.04 -2.07
N LEU A 130 -12.22 3.33 -2.24
CA LEU A 130 -13.30 2.50 -1.66
C LEU A 130 -13.27 1.07 -2.22
N GLY A 131 -13.07 0.92 -3.52
CA GLY A 131 -12.90 -0.38 -4.16
C GLY A 131 -11.71 -1.14 -3.58
N LEU A 132 -10.59 -0.45 -3.33
CA LEU A 132 -9.40 -1.04 -2.73
C LEU A 132 -9.68 -1.50 -1.29
N LEU A 133 -10.34 -0.69 -0.46
CA LEU A 133 -10.75 -1.10 0.88
C LEU A 133 -11.57 -2.38 0.86
N SER A 134 -12.54 -2.48 -0.05
CA SER A 134 -13.37 -3.67 -0.21
C SER A 134 -12.52 -4.91 -0.51
N VAL A 135 -11.59 -4.79 -1.47
CA VAL A 135 -10.66 -5.88 -1.81
C VAL A 135 -9.77 -6.25 -0.61
N LEU A 136 -9.24 -5.28 0.14
CA LEU A 136 -8.40 -5.54 1.30
C LEU A 136 -9.17 -6.25 2.44
N LEU A 137 -10.41 -5.81 2.70
CA LEU A 137 -11.29 -6.41 3.70
C LEU A 137 -11.57 -7.88 3.39
N ASP A 138 -11.94 -8.19 2.15
CA ASP A 138 -12.19 -9.57 1.70
C ASP A 138 -10.99 -10.48 1.94
N ARG A 139 -9.78 -9.92 1.87
CA ARG A 139 -8.53 -10.68 1.92
C ARG A 139 -8.03 -10.89 3.34
N LEU A 140 -8.29 -9.92 4.20
CA LEU A 140 -8.00 -10.03 5.63
C LEU A 140 -9.05 -10.86 6.38
N ALA A 141 -10.23 -11.08 5.80
CA ALA A 141 -11.33 -11.82 6.41
C ALA A 141 -10.92 -13.26 6.80
N ASN A 142 -10.19 -13.95 5.93
CA ASN A 142 -9.82 -15.36 6.12
C ASN A 142 -8.72 -15.59 7.18
N GLY A 143 -8.04 -14.53 7.64
CA GLY A 143 -7.00 -14.66 8.68
C GLY A 143 -5.64 -15.16 8.21
N ASP A 144 -5.49 -15.41 6.92
CA ASP A 144 -4.31 -16.04 6.32
C ASP A 144 -3.37 -15.03 5.63
N SER A 145 -3.75 -13.75 5.64
CA SER A 145 -3.05 -12.65 4.99
C SER A 145 -2.69 -11.55 6.00
N GLN A 146 -1.55 -10.89 5.78
CA GLN A 146 -1.11 -9.72 6.55
C GLN A 146 -0.98 -8.52 5.62
N LEU A 147 -1.34 -7.34 6.12
CA LEU A 147 -1.23 -6.09 5.36
C LEU A 147 -0.33 -5.09 6.08
N LEU A 148 0.61 -4.51 5.34
CA LEU A 148 1.32 -3.30 5.67
C LEU A 148 0.98 -2.25 4.61
N LEU A 149 0.33 -1.16 5.01
CA LEU A 149 -0.13 -0.11 4.11
C LEU A 149 0.40 1.25 4.58
N ALA A 150 1.22 1.94 3.78
CA ALA A 150 1.49 3.36 3.96
C ALA A 150 0.52 4.19 3.13
N THR A 151 -0.11 5.19 3.74
CA THR A 151 -1.10 6.02 3.06
C THR A 151 -1.20 7.43 3.68
N HIS A 152 -1.55 8.38 2.83
CA HIS A 152 -2.03 9.73 3.09
C HIS A 152 -3.54 9.87 2.92
N SER A 153 -4.23 8.80 2.51
CA SER A 153 -5.67 8.79 2.36
C SER A 153 -6.36 8.53 3.71
N PRO A 154 -7.17 9.46 4.24
CA PRO A 154 -7.97 9.18 5.44
C PRO A 154 -8.94 8.04 5.19
N LEU A 155 -9.33 7.80 3.92
CA LEU A 155 -10.22 6.72 3.54
C LEU A 155 -9.52 5.37 3.69
N LEU A 156 -8.32 5.19 3.13
CA LEU A 156 -7.58 3.94 3.26
C LEU A 156 -7.12 3.70 4.71
N ALA A 157 -6.77 4.76 5.44
CA ALA A 157 -6.43 4.68 6.85
C ALA A 157 -7.60 4.23 7.74
N SER A 158 -8.84 4.31 7.25
CA SER A 158 -10.03 3.88 7.99
C SER A 158 -10.27 2.36 7.94
N LEU A 159 -9.35 1.59 7.36
CA LEU A 159 -9.46 0.14 7.22
C LEU A 159 -9.88 -0.54 8.54
N PRO A 160 -11.08 -1.14 8.59
CA PRO A 160 -11.60 -1.76 9.81
C PRO A 160 -10.66 -2.80 10.42
N GLY A 161 -10.44 -2.69 11.73
CA GLY A 161 -9.60 -3.62 12.49
C GLY A 161 -8.10 -3.44 12.31
N ALA A 162 -7.66 -2.46 11.51
CA ALA A 162 -6.24 -2.19 11.33
C ALA A 162 -5.63 -1.44 12.52
N ARG A 163 -4.39 -1.76 12.85
CA ARG A 163 -3.57 -0.96 13.77
C ARG A 163 -3.00 0.22 13.00
N VAL A 164 -3.42 1.43 13.36
CA VAL A 164 -2.90 2.66 12.74
C VAL A 164 -1.70 3.17 13.54
N LEU A 165 -0.60 3.41 12.84
CA LEU A 165 0.63 3.99 13.36
C LEU A 165 0.93 5.30 12.62
N GLU A 166 1.02 6.38 13.37
CA GLU A 166 1.47 7.67 12.89
C GLU A 166 3.00 7.75 12.94
N VAL A 167 3.60 8.16 11.82
CA VAL A 167 5.02 8.32 11.60
C VAL A 167 5.36 9.81 11.55
N GLY A 168 6.26 10.25 12.43
CA GLY A 168 6.72 11.63 12.49
C GLY A 168 8.05 11.77 13.22
N PRO A 169 8.47 13.01 13.57
CA PRO A 169 9.72 13.28 14.30
C PRO A 169 9.81 12.58 15.67
N TRP A 170 8.67 12.18 16.24
CA TRP A 170 8.56 11.40 17.48
C TRP A 170 8.69 9.88 17.27
N GLY A 171 8.95 9.42 16.04
CA GLY A 171 8.99 8.00 15.68
C GLY A 171 7.61 7.45 15.34
N LEU A 172 7.30 6.24 15.83
CA LEU A 172 6.05 5.53 15.58
C LEU A 172 5.11 5.62 16.77
N ARG A 173 3.88 6.09 16.53
CA ARG A 173 2.85 6.23 17.57
C ARG A 173 1.56 5.54 17.15
N ALA A 174 1.00 4.68 17.99
CA ALA A 174 -0.35 4.16 17.73
C ALA A 174 -1.41 5.22 18.03
N VAL A 175 -2.28 5.50 17.07
CA VAL A 175 -3.30 6.55 17.18
C VAL A 175 -4.63 6.00 16.61
N PRO A 176 -5.77 6.14 17.32
CA PRO A 176 -7.08 5.84 16.75
C PRO A 176 -7.33 6.69 15.49
N TRP A 177 -8.01 6.13 14.50
CA TRP A 177 -8.24 6.82 13.23
C TRP A 177 -8.91 8.19 13.41
N GLU A 178 -9.91 8.30 14.28
CA GLU A 178 -10.62 9.56 14.53
C GLU A 178 -9.74 10.67 15.12
N ASN A 179 -8.59 10.32 15.68
CA ASN A 179 -7.65 11.23 16.34
C ASN A 179 -6.43 11.56 15.47
N LEU A 180 -6.37 11.07 14.23
CA LEU A 180 -5.31 11.44 13.29
C LEU A 180 -5.43 12.91 12.89
N GLU A 181 -4.30 13.63 12.90
CA GLU A 181 -4.24 15.02 12.39
C GLU A 181 -4.74 15.11 10.95
N LEU A 182 -4.40 14.11 10.10
CA LEU A 182 -4.93 13.98 8.75
C LEU A 182 -6.47 14.02 8.72
N VAL A 183 -7.13 13.24 9.57
CA VAL A 183 -8.61 13.16 9.60
C VAL A 183 -9.20 14.49 10.07
N HIS A 184 -8.57 15.12 11.05
CA HIS A 184 -8.98 16.42 11.55
C HIS A 184 -8.87 17.53 10.51
N HIS A 185 -7.76 17.57 9.76
CA HIS A 185 -7.58 18.51 8.64
C HIS A 185 -8.67 18.34 7.58
N TRP A 186 -8.97 17.10 7.19
CA TRP A 186 -10.01 16.82 6.21
C TRP A 186 -11.40 17.24 6.71
N ARG A 187 -11.76 16.93 7.96
CA ARG A 187 -13.05 17.36 8.55
C ARG A 187 -13.19 18.89 8.52
N ARG A 188 -12.19 19.60 9.03
CA ARG A 188 -12.20 21.08 9.05
C ARG A 188 -12.24 21.69 7.65
N PHE A 189 -11.53 21.11 6.69
CA PHE A 189 -11.56 21.58 5.31
C PHE A 189 -12.95 21.40 4.69
N LEU A 190 -13.57 20.23 4.85
CA LEU A 190 -14.91 19.95 4.32
C LEU A 190 -16.00 20.77 5.00
N GLU A 191 -15.82 21.15 6.27
CA GLU A 191 -16.74 22.05 6.99
C GLU A 191 -16.76 23.47 6.42
N ASP A 192 -15.58 24.07 6.16
CA ASP A 192 -15.49 25.43 5.61
C ASP A 192 -14.15 25.68 4.89
N PRO A 193 -14.06 25.39 3.57
CA PRO A 193 -12.82 25.55 2.79
C PRO A 193 -12.27 26.98 2.82
N ARG A 194 -13.14 27.99 2.94
CA ARG A 194 -12.77 29.42 2.92
C ARG A 194 -11.85 29.79 4.08
N ARG A 195 -11.87 29.05 5.20
CA ARG A 195 -10.97 29.29 6.34
C ARG A 195 -9.51 29.05 5.97
N TYR A 196 -9.27 28.07 5.10
CA TYR A 196 -7.93 27.73 4.62
C TYR A 196 -7.45 28.74 3.58
N HIS A 197 -8.34 29.20 2.68
CA HIS A 197 -7.97 30.17 1.64
C HIS A 197 -7.57 31.55 2.19
N ARG A 198 -8.01 31.93 3.39
CA ARG A 198 -7.61 33.21 4.02
C ARG A 198 -6.16 33.24 4.53
N HIS A 199 -5.52 32.08 4.57
CA HIS A 199 -4.15 31.90 5.07
C HIS A 199 -3.18 31.42 3.98
N LEU A 200 -3.64 31.43 2.72
CA LEU A 200 -2.81 31.30 1.51
C LEU A 200 -2.47 32.70 0.99
#